data_AF-A0A1Y1R8R7-F1
#
_entry.id   AF-A0A1Y1R8R7-F1
#
_cell.length_a   1.000
_cell.length_b   1.000
_cell.length_c   1.000
_cell.angle_alpha   90.00
_cell.angle_beta   90.00
_cell.angle_gamma   90.00
#
_symmetry.space_group_name_H-M   'P 1'
#
loop_
_entity.id
_entity.type
_entity.pdbx_description
1 polymer ?
#
loop_
_entity_poly.entity_id
_entity_poly.type
_entity_poly.pdbx_seq_one_letter_code
_entity_poly.pdbx_strand_id
1 'polypeptide(L)'
;MYNKTNFESDGVPYGRKNHQESQIASASSGECQQCFPIDLSPYGVTHSHLLEVSSLQNALTLQWGKDQVATHQAEMMTLSLLMELGKVVASIVLDEENKTQSFQRAMKETETAEDVDEIEKRFLGITSEWIAALMFKHWQFSDKMIEMMRYMMTPEEAPDGIRKHTEILHIVKEAIPFIHPLCEPCVQSAYEKADRFGLDAETLHATIEKIAK
;
A
#
# COMPACT_ATOMS: atom_id res chain seq x y z
N MET A 1 2.24 -19.05 -77.15
CA MET A 1 2.00 -18.08 -78.24
C MET A 1 0.95 -17.07 -77.77
N TYR A 2 1.28 -15.77 -77.78
CA TYR A 2 0.47 -14.61 -78.24
C TYR A 2 -1.08 -14.76 -78.23
N ASN A 3 -1.93 -13.81 -77.82
CA ASN A 3 -1.80 -12.40 -77.45
C ASN A 3 -3.18 -11.85 -76.98
N LYS A 4 -3.16 -10.77 -76.18
CA LYS A 4 -4.01 -9.53 -76.17
C LYS A 4 -5.53 -9.60 -76.43
N THR A 5 -6.31 -8.89 -75.58
CA THR A 5 -6.83 -7.53 -75.87
C THR A 5 -7.47 -6.85 -74.65
N ASN A 6 -7.14 -5.56 -74.49
CA ASN A 6 -7.82 -4.57 -73.65
C ASN A 6 -9.12 -4.09 -74.32
N PHE A 7 -10.10 -3.67 -73.53
CA PHE A 7 -10.99 -2.55 -73.87
C PHE A 7 -11.39 -1.80 -72.60
N GLU A 8 -11.04 -0.51 -72.59
CA GLU A 8 -11.66 0.61 -71.85
C GLU A 8 -13.17 0.64 -72.17
N SER A 9 -14.11 1.30 -71.50
CA SER A 9 -14.26 2.21 -70.37
C SER A 9 -15.77 2.14 -70.05
N ASP A 10 -16.19 2.50 -68.84
CA ASP A 10 -17.31 3.44 -68.61
C ASP A 10 -17.76 3.34 -67.15
N GLY A 11 -17.75 4.49 -66.49
CA GLY A 11 -17.83 4.60 -65.04
C GLY A 11 -19.24 4.56 -64.47
N VAL A 12 -19.31 4.14 -63.21
CA VAL A 12 -20.23 4.62 -62.18
C VAL A 12 -19.54 4.42 -60.80
N PRO A 13 -19.94 5.14 -59.73
CA PRO A 13 -19.07 5.95 -58.92
C PRO A 13 -18.43 5.20 -57.74
N TYR A 14 -17.35 5.78 -57.23
CA TYR A 14 -16.69 5.45 -55.96
C TYR A 14 -17.69 5.11 -54.84
N GLY A 15 -17.80 3.80 -54.55
CA GLY A 15 -18.39 3.29 -53.33
C GLY A 15 -17.52 3.67 -52.13
N ARG A 16 -18.18 4.16 -51.08
CA ARG A 16 -17.61 4.66 -49.82
C ARG A 16 -16.46 3.77 -49.33
N LYS A 17 -15.30 4.39 -49.12
CA LYS A 17 -14.28 3.86 -48.22
C LYS A 17 -14.95 3.62 -46.86
N ASN A 18 -14.96 2.37 -46.41
CA ASN A 18 -15.33 1.99 -45.06
C ASN A 18 -14.30 2.59 -44.10
N HIS A 19 -14.58 3.83 -43.69
CA HIS A 19 -13.97 4.47 -42.54
C HIS A 19 -14.55 3.82 -41.28
N GLN A 20 -14.02 2.66 -40.89
CA GLN A 20 -14.21 2.13 -39.54
C GLN A 20 -13.20 1.05 -39.13
N GLU A 21 -12.00 1.04 -39.72
CA GLU A 21 -10.81 0.39 -39.12
C GLU A 21 -10.10 1.34 -38.13
N SER A 22 -10.87 2.05 -37.29
CA SER A 22 -10.33 2.80 -36.13
C SER A 22 -11.17 2.61 -34.86
N GLN A 23 -11.78 1.44 -34.70
CA GLN A 23 -12.37 1.01 -33.43
C GLN A 23 -11.62 -0.20 -32.88
N ILE A 24 -10.34 0.03 -32.55
CA ILE A 24 -9.59 -0.80 -31.58
C ILE A 24 -9.14 0.12 -30.44
N ALA A 25 -10.05 0.97 -29.97
CA ALA A 25 -9.88 1.86 -28.84
C ALA A 25 -11.25 2.13 -28.20
N SER A 26 -11.95 1.08 -27.77
CA SER A 26 -13.15 1.19 -26.92
C SER A 26 -13.51 -0.18 -26.32
N ALA A 27 -12.61 -0.75 -25.54
CA ALA A 27 -12.91 -1.92 -24.71
C ALA A 27 -11.94 -2.04 -23.52
N SER A 28 -12.09 -1.12 -22.57
CA SER A 28 -11.92 -1.36 -21.12
C SER A 28 -12.38 -0.15 -20.28
N SER A 29 -13.24 0.69 -20.86
CA SER A 29 -14.25 1.46 -20.14
C SER A 29 -15.37 0.50 -19.68
N GLY A 30 -15.01 -0.39 -18.76
CA GLY A 30 -15.90 -1.34 -18.09
C GLY A 30 -15.71 -1.17 -16.60
N GLU A 31 -16.33 -0.12 -16.07
CA GLU A 31 -16.87 -0.10 -14.71
C GLU A 31 -15.88 -0.38 -13.57
N CYS A 32 -15.08 0.62 -13.20
CA CYS A 32 -14.80 0.78 -11.77
C CYS A 32 -16.07 1.29 -11.09
N GLN A 33 -17.09 0.43 -10.99
CA GLN A 33 -18.42 0.80 -10.51
C GLN A 33 -18.43 1.24 -9.03
N GLN A 34 -17.33 1.03 -8.29
CA GLN A 34 -17.04 1.66 -7.00
C GLN A 34 -15.54 1.88 -6.81
N CYS A 35 -14.90 2.69 -7.67
CA CYS A 35 -13.65 3.32 -7.26
C CYS A 35 -14.02 4.33 -6.18
N PHE A 36 -13.99 3.92 -4.90
CA PHE A 36 -14.15 4.86 -3.80
C PHE A 36 -13.05 5.92 -3.94
N PRO A 37 -13.42 7.22 -3.95
CA PRO A 37 -12.40 8.25 -3.93
C PRO A 37 -11.54 8.02 -2.69
N ILE A 38 -10.23 7.88 -2.89
CA ILE A 38 -9.29 7.76 -1.77
C ILE A 38 -9.23 9.13 -1.11
N ASP A 39 -10.03 9.31 -0.05
CA ASP A 39 -9.96 10.46 0.83
C ASP A 39 -9.30 10.05 2.15
N LEU A 40 -8.15 10.67 2.43
CA LEU A 40 -7.39 10.51 3.67
C LEU A 40 -7.41 11.81 4.50
N SER A 41 -8.32 12.74 4.16
CA SER A 41 -8.52 13.95 4.92
C SER A 41 -8.81 13.69 6.41
N PRO A 42 -9.47 12.60 6.86
CA PRO A 42 -9.60 12.32 8.28
C PRO A 42 -8.26 12.15 9.01
N TYR A 43 -7.23 11.64 8.33
CA TYR A 43 -5.86 11.55 8.85
C TYR A 43 -5.05 12.83 8.63
N GLY A 44 -5.63 13.85 7.98
CA GLY A 44 -4.96 15.11 7.69
C GLY A 44 -3.94 15.04 6.56
N VAL A 45 -3.96 13.98 5.75
CA VAL A 45 -2.98 13.73 4.68
C VAL A 45 -3.65 13.55 3.33
N THR A 46 -2.83 13.54 2.26
CA THR A 46 -3.30 13.39 0.89
C THR A 46 -3.08 11.97 0.36
N HIS A 47 -3.68 11.64 -0.78
CA HIS A 47 -3.36 10.40 -1.49
C HIS A 47 -1.87 10.32 -1.89
N SER A 48 -1.25 11.43 -2.30
CA SER A 48 0.17 11.45 -2.64
C SER A 48 1.05 11.06 -1.45
N HIS A 49 0.64 11.45 -0.24
CA HIS A 49 1.32 11.07 1.00
C HIS A 49 1.26 9.56 1.25
N LEU A 50 0.12 8.92 1.01
CA LEU A 50 0.00 7.45 1.09
C LEU A 50 1.01 6.77 0.14
N LEU A 51 1.09 7.23 -1.11
CA LEU A 51 2.03 6.65 -2.08
C LEU A 51 3.49 6.84 -1.67
N GLU A 52 3.83 8.00 -1.11
CA GLU A 52 5.16 8.30 -0.58
C GLU A 52 5.53 7.36 0.57
N VAL A 53 4.67 7.25 1.59
CA VAL A 53 4.86 6.36 2.74
C VAL A 53 5.00 4.91 2.29
N SER A 54 4.08 4.41 1.45
CA SER A 54 4.16 3.04 0.91
C SER A 54 5.47 2.79 0.14
N SER A 55 5.96 3.80 -0.58
CA SER A 55 7.22 3.69 -1.33
C SER A 55 8.43 3.63 -0.38
N LEU A 56 8.45 4.46 0.66
CA LEU A 56 9.50 4.43 1.69
C LEU A 56 9.51 3.11 2.45
N GLN A 57 8.34 2.65 2.91
CA GLN A 57 8.17 1.38 3.62
C GLN A 57 8.63 0.20 2.76
N ASN A 58 8.27 0.20 1.48
CA ASN A 58 8.73 -0.81 0.53
C ASN A 58 10.23 -0.72 0.27
N ALA A 59 10.79 0.49 0.11
CA ALA A 59 12.22 0.69 -0.08
C ALA A 59 13.04 0.18 1.11
N LEU A 60 12.59 0.42 2.34
CA LEU A 60 13.25 -0.07 3.55
C LEU A 60 13.14 -1.60 3.66
N THR A 61 11.95 -2.16 3.37
CA THR A 61 11.75 -3.61 3.33
C THR A 61 12.65 -4.28 2.30
N LEU A 62 12.79 -3.67 1.12
CA LEU A 62 13.64 -4.16 0.03
C LEU A 62 15.13 -4.05 0.32
N GLN A 63 15.57 -2.96 0.96
CA GLN A 63 17.00 -2.69 1.11
C GLN A 63 17.60 -3.23 2.41
N TRP A 64 16.77 -3.42 3.43
CA TRP A 64 17.19 -3.94 4.73
C TRP A 64 16.39 -5.17 5.14
N GLY A 65 15.06 -5.08 5.13
CA GLY A 65 14.19 -6.10 5.70
C GLY A 65 14.35 -7.50 5.07
N LYS A 66 14.49 -7.55 3.74
CA LYS A 66 14.65 -8.83 3.01
C LYS A 66 15.89 -9.62 3.42
N ASP A 67 16.95 -8.94 3.87
CA ASP A 67 18.23 -9.58 4.20
C ASP A 67 18.22 -10.15 5.63
N GLN A 68 17.19 -9.81 6.41
CA GLN A 68 16.98 -10.33 7.76
C GLN A 68 16.31 -11.74 7.76
N VAL A 69 15.67 -12.15 6.67
CA VAL A 69 14.91 -13.41 6.56
C VAL A 69 15.12 -14.12 5.22
N ALA A 70 15.11 -15.45 5.21
CA ALA A 70 15.30 -16.26 4.00
C ALA A 70 13.99 -16.65 3.28
N THR A 71 12.84 -16.46 3.93
CA THR A 71 11.52 -16.90 3.43
C THR A 71 10.55 -15.73 3.42
N HIS A 72 9.46 -15.86 2.66
CA HIS A 72 8.34 -14.90 2.60
C HIS A 72 8.71 -13.45 2.24
N GLN A 73 9.82 -13.25 1.54
CA GLN A 73 10.25 -11.91 1.10
C GLN A 73 9.24 -11.29 0.15
N ALA A 74 8.64 -12.06 -0.76
CA ALA A 74 7.63 -11.56 -1.71
C ALA A 74 6.36 -11.07 -1.01
N GLU A 75 5.92 -11.81 0.00
CA GLU A 75 4.80 -11.46 0.86
C GLU A 75 5.12 -10.17 1.63
N MET A 76 6.30 -10.04 2.25
CA MET A 76 6.70 -8.80 2.93
C MET A 76 6.81 -7.60 1.99
N MET A 77 7.38 -7.77 0.80
CA MET A 77 7.45 -6.71 -0.21
C MET A 77 6.04 -6.26 -0.62
N THR A 78 5.11 -7.18 -0.78
CA THR A 78 3.72 -6.85 -1.11
C THR A 78 3.03 -6.16 0.06
N LEU A 79 3.18 -6.68 1.28
CA LEU A 79 2.60 -6.08 2.49
C LEU A 79 3.12 -4.67 2.72
N SER A 80 4.40 -4.41 2.51
CA SER A 80 4.99 -3.07 2.70
C SER A 80 4.45 -1.99 1.77
N LEU A 81 3.87 -2.37 0.63
CA LEU A 81 3.16 -1.42 -0.24
C LEU A 81 1.72 -1.17 0.23
N LEU A 82 1.11 -2.16 0.88
CA LEU A 82 -0.32 -2.21 1.16
C LEU A 82 -0.68 -2.00 2.64
N MET A 83 0.31 -1.89 3.53
CA MET A 83 0.07 -1.89 4.98
C MET A 83 -0.82 -0.73 5.45
N GLU A 84 -0.82 0.39 4.74
CA GLU A 84 -1.61 1.58 5.08
C GLU A 84 -3.01 1.60 4.43
N LEU A 85 -3.36 0.59 3.61
CA LEU A 85 -4.65 0.58 2.89
C LEU A 85 -5.86 0.54 3.82
N GLY A 86 -5.71 -0.03 5.02
CA GLY A 86 -6.78 -0.02 6.02
C GLY A 86 -7.21 1.39 6.43
N LYS A 87 -6.32 2.38 6.33
CA LYS A 87 -6.63 3.79 6.66
C LYS A 87 -7.57 4.43 5.64
N VAL A 88 -7.59 3.94 4.40
CA VAL A 88 -8.56 4.37 3.37
C VAL A 88 -9.97 3.97 3.79
N VAL A 89 -10.15 2.71 4.21
CA VAL A 89 -11.45 2.21 4.69
C VAL A 89 -11.82 2.85 6.03
N ALA A 90 -10.86 3.02 6.95
CA ALA A 90 -11.08 3.74 8.19
C ALA A 90 -11.59 5.16 7.95
N SER A 91 -11.04 5.87 6.94
CA SER A 91 -11.48 7.22 6.57
C SER A 91 -12.94 7.26 6.10
N ILE A 92 -13.35 6.26 5.31
CA ILE A 92 -14.75 6.11 4.87
C ILE A 92 -15.67 5.95 6.09
N VAL A 93 -15.34 5.04 7.00
CA VAL A 93 -16.14 4.79 8.22
C VAL A 93 -16.21 6.03 9.12
N LEU A 94 -15.10 6.74 9.29
CA LEU A 94 -15.06 7.98 10.08
C LEU A 94 -15.97 9.07 9.49
N ASP A 95 -16.05 9.18 8.16
CA ASP A 95 -16.91 10.12 7.48
C ASP A 95 -18.39 9.73 7.61
N GLU A 96 -18.72 8.47 7.34
CA GLU A 96 -20.08 7.92 7.46
C GLU A 96 -20.64 8.07 8.88
N GLU A 97 -19.79 7.90 9.89
CA GLU A 97 -20.15 8.06 11.30
C GLU A 97 -20.07 9.52 11.81
N ASN A 98 -19.77 10.49 10.94
CA ASN A 98 -19.62 11.91 11.28
C ASN A 98 -18.57 12.17 12.38
N LYS A 99 -17.51 11.35 12.44
CA LYS A 99 -16.41 11.42 13.42
C LYS A 99 -15.16 12.13 12.90
N THR A 100 -15.12 12.50 11.63
CA THR A 100 -13.94 13.10 10.96
C THR A 100 -13.28 14.23 11.75
N GLN A 101 -14.04 15.25 12.20
CA GLN A 101 -13.45 16.42 12.87
C GLN A 101 -12.86 16.10 14.25
N SER A 102 -13.53 15.24 15.03
CA SER A 102 -13.04 14.85 16.35
C SER A 102 -11.84 13.92 16.25
N PHE A 103 -11.85 13.03 15.26
CA PHE A 103 -10.71 12.18 14.93
C PHE A 103 -9.49 13.02 14.52
N GLN A 104 -9.65 13.93 13.55
CA GLN A 104 -8.60 14.85 13.12
C GLN A 104 -8.00 15.66 14.28
N ARG A 105 -8.81 16.08 15.25
CA ARG A 105 -8.31 16.80 16.43
C ARG A 105 -7.39 15.93 17.27
N ALA A 106 -7.78 14.67 17.50
CA ALA A 106 -6.96 13.72 18.23
C ALA A 106 -5.65 13.40 17.48
N MET A 107 -5.71 13.28 16.15
CA MET A 107 -4.54 12.97 15.31
C MET A 107 -3.44 14.04 15.38
N LYS A 108 -3.73 15.26 15.85
CA LYS A 108 -2.70 16.32 15.98
C LYS A 108 -1.70 16.07 17.11
N GLU A 109 -2.02 15.16 18.02
CA GLU A 109 -1.22 14.85 19.20
C GLU A 109 -0.37 13.60 18.99
N THR A 110 -0.44 12.95 17.81
CA THR A 110 0.30 11.71 17.52
C THR A 110 1.72 12.00 17.10
N GLU A 111 2.67 11.25 17.64
CA GLU A 111 4.07 11.29 17.20
C GLU A 111 4.51 9.94 16.61
N THR A 112 3.96 8.84 17.12
CA THR A 112 4.38 7.46 16.82
C THR A 112 3.31 6.66 16.09
N ALA A 113 3.66 5.46 15.60
CA ALA A 113 2.69 4.53 15.02
C ALA A 113 1.68 4.06 16.08
N GLU A 114 2.13 3.81 17.30
CA GLU A 114 1.29 3.37 18.42
C GLU A 114 0.25 4.43 18.81
N ASP A 115 0.59 5.71 18.82
CA ASP A 115 -0.37 6.78 19.10
C ASP A 115 -1.55 6.74 18.10
N VAL A 116 -1.24 6.48 16.83
CA VAL A 116 -2.25 6.34 15.77
C VAL A 116 -3.14 5.13 16.05
N ASP A 117 -2.56 3.98 16.38
CA ASP A 117 -3.31 2.75 16.71
C ASP A 117 -4.26 2.95 17.91
N GLU A 118 -3.81 3.66 18.94
CA GLU A 118 -4.63 3.95 20.12
C GLU A 118 -5.82 4.85 19.77
N ILE A 119 -5.60 5.87 18.95
CA ILE A 119 -6.68 6.74 18.46
C ILE A 119 -7.64 5.96 17.58
N GLU A 120 -7.16 5.13 16.66
CA GLU A 120 -8.00 4.29 15.82
C GLU A 120 -8.87 3.35 16.67
N LYS A 121 -8.28 2.63 17.63
CA LYS A 121 -9.03 1.78 18.56
C LYS A 121 -10.09 2.58 19.33
N ARG A 122 -9.78 3.79 19.78
CA ARG A 122 -10.73 4.64 20.50
C ARG A 122 -11.93 5.05 19.64
N PHE A 123 -11.73 5.35 18.36
CA PHE A 123 -12.78 5.86 17.47
C PHE A 123 -13.55 4.78 16.71
N LEU A 124 -12.85 3.70 16.33
CA LEU A 124 -13.33 2.63 15.44
C LEU A 124 -13.43 1.26 16.13
N GLY A 125 -12.85 1.09 17.32
CA GLY A 125 -12.80 -0.18 18.04
C GLY A 125 -11.74 -1.17 17.53
N ILE A 126 -11.12 -0.88 16.39
CA ILE A 126 -10.07 -1.68 15.74
C ILE A 126 -9.04 -0.76 15.09
N THR A 127 -7.85 -1.27 14.80
CA THR A 127 -6.83 -0.51 14.04
C THR A 127 -7.01 -0.70 12.53
N SER A 128 -6.41 0.20 11.78
CA SER A 128 -6.31 0.14 10.33
C SER A 128 -5.57 -1.11 9.83
N GLU A 129 -4.60 -1.65 10.56
CA GLU A 129 -3.91 -2.90 10.21
C GLU A 129 -4.89 -4.09 10.27
N TRP A 130 -5.75 -4.10 11.28
CA TRP A 130 -6.81 -5.11 11.39
C TRP A 130 -7.84 -4.96 10.27
N ILE A 131 -8.20 -3.73 9.91
CA ILE A 131 -9.07 -3.47 8.74
C ILE A 131 -8.41 -4.01 7.47
N ALA A 132 -7.13 -3.71 7.23
CA ALA A 132 -6.39 -4.21 6.08
C ALA A 132 -6.32 -5.74 6.06
N ALA A 133 -6.09 -6.40 7.20
CA ALA A 133 -6.12 -7.85 7.29
C ALA A 133 -7.49 -8.45 6.92
N LEU A 134 -8.59 -7.80 7.32
CA LEU A 134 -9.95 -8.20 6.93
C LEU A 134 -10.17 -8.02 5.40
N MET A 135 -9.64 -6.94 4.82
CA MET A 135 -9.67 -6.72 3.37
C MET A 135 -8.89 -7.82 2.64
N PHE A 136 -7.68 -8.13 3.09
CA PHE A 136 -6.85 -9.20 2.49
C PHE A 136 -7.53 -10.57 2.58
N LYS A 137 -8.22 -10.86 3.69
CA LYS A 137 -9.05 -12.05 3.82
C LYS A 137 -10.19 -12.08 2.81
N HIS A 138 -10.87 -10.95 2.61
CA HIS A 138 -11.94 -10.85 1.60
C HIS A 138 -11.41 -11.05 0.17
N TRP A 139 -10.22 -10.51 -0.12
CA TRP A 139 -9.54 -10.66 -1.42
C TRP A 139 -8.80 -11.99 -1.59
N GLN A 140 -8.91 -12.92 -0.63
CA GLN A 140 -8.29 -14.25 -0.69
C GLN A 140 -6.76 -14.21 -0.84
N PHE A 141 -6.12 -13.24 -0.19
CA PHE A 141 -4.66 -13.26 -0.02
C PHE A 141 -4.24 -14.47 0.84
N SER A 142 -2.96 -14.82 0.80
CA SER A 142 -2.47 -15.97 1.56
C SER A 142 -2.65 -15.79 3.07
N ASP A 143 -2.92 -16.88 3.78
CA ASP A 143 -3.06 -16.87 5.25
C ASP A 143 -1.84 -16.26 5.93
N LYS A 144 -0.63 -16.52 5.41
CA LYS A 144 0.61 -15.92 5.92
C LYS A 144 0.61 -14.41 5.83
N MET A 145 0.15 -13.83 4.72
CA MET A 145 0.06 -12.38 4.59
C MET A 145 -0.98 -11.78 5.54
N ILE A 146 -2.12 -12.46 5.69
CA ILE A 146 -3.17 -12.04 6.62
C ILE A 146 -2.66 -12.08 8.06
N GLU A 147 -1.95 -13.13 8.45
CA GLU A 147 -1.37 -13.27 9.79
C GLU A 147 -0.26 -12.25 10.03
N MET A 148 0.66 -12.06 9.07
CA MET A 148 1.69 -11.01 9.17
C MET A 148 1.07 -9.63 9.38
N MET A 149 0.00 -9.29 8.64
CA MET A 149 -0.70 -8.01 8.81
C MET A 149 -1.34 -7.87 10.19
N ARG A 150 -1.91 -8.95 10.74
CA ARG A 150 -2.59 -8.95 12.06
C ARG A 150 -1.62 -8.78 13.23
N TYR A 151 -0.45 -9.42 13.15
CA TYR A 151 0.53 -9.45 14.24
C TYR A 151 1.68 -8.45 14.05
N MET A 152 1.68 -7.63 13.00
CA MET A 152 2.75 -6.66 12.74
C MET A 152 3.02 -5.76 13.94
N MET A 153 1.99 -5.24 14.61
CA MET A 153 2.14 -4.37 15.79
C MET A 153 2.30 -5.15 17.11
N THR A 154 2.19 -6.48 17.10
CA THR A 154 2.30 -7.38 18.26
C THR A 154 3.10 -8.64 17.91
N PRO A 155 4.36 -8.50 17.42
CA PRO A 155 5.14 -9.61 16.91
C PRO A 155 5.39 -10.70 17.96
N GLU A 156 5.36 -10.37 19.24
CA GLU A 156 5.48 -11.32 20.35
C GLU A 156 4.32 -12.34 20.40
N GLU A 157 3.14 -11.97 19.90
CA GLU A 157 1.95 -12.84 19.81
C GLU A 157 1.93 -13.66 18.51
N ALA A 158 2.83 -13.37 17.56
CA ALA A 158 2.87 -14.03 16.27
C ALA A 158 3.31 -15.50 16.38
N PRO A 159 2.76 -16.41 15.54
CA PRO A 159 3.29 -17.75 15.38
C PRO A 159 4.77 -17.75 14.97
N ASP A 160 5.56 -18.68 15.50
CA ASP A 160 7.02 -18.71 15.30
C ASP A 160 7.46 -18.71 13.83
N GLY A 161 6.66 -19.33 12.94
CA GLY A 161 6.95 -19.38 11.51
C GLY A 161 6.90 -18.03 10.79
N ILE A 162 6.29 -17.00 11.38
CA ILE A 162 6.17 -15.64 10.83
C ILE A 162 6.65 -14.54 11.78
N ARG A 163 7.03 -14.88 13.02
CA ARG A 163 7.45 -13.92 14.06
C ARG A 163 8.52 -12.96 13.57
N LYS A 164 9.58 -13.47 12.94
CA LYS A 164 10.66 -12.65 12.41
C LYS A 164 10.17 -11.69 11.30
N HIS A 165 9.25 -12.14 10.46
CA HIS A 165 8.65 -11.30 9.41
C HIS A 165 7.82 -10.17 10.00
N THR A 166 7.04 -10.45 11.06
CA THR A 166 6.26 -9.43 11.77
C THR A 166 7.17 -8.44 12.50
N GLU A 167 8.27 -8.89 13.12
CA GLU A 167 9.27 -8.02 13.75
C GLU A 167 9.88 -7.04 12.74
N ILE A 168 10.22 -7.51 11.54
CA ILE A 168 10.79 -6.66 10.49
C ILE A 168 9.76 -5.65 10.00
N LEU A 169 8.52 -6.08 9.71
CA LEU A 169 7.46 -5.17 9.26
C LEU A 169 7.09 -4.15 10.34
N HIS A 170 7.13 -4.54 11.62
CA HIS A 170 6.98 -3.63 12.75
C HIS A 170 8.04 -2.53 12.70
N ILE A 171 9.32 -2.89 12.58
CA ILE A 171 10.41 -1.91 12.53
C ILE A 171 10.28 -0.98 11.32
N VAL A 172 9.86 -1.52 10.17
CA VAL A 172 9.62 -0.70 8.97
C VAL A 172 8.54 0.35 9.24
N LYS A 173 7.41 -0.06 9.83
CA LYS A 173 6.32 0.85 10.17
C LYS A 173 6.71 1.83 11.29
N GLU A 174 7.53 1.37 12.23
CA GLU A 174 8.05 2.21 13.30
C GLU A 174 8.93 3.33 12.77
N ALA A 175 9.86 3.01 11.86
CA ALA A 175 10.73 4.02 11.26
C ALA A 175 9.95 4.97 10.36
N ILE A 176 8.90 4.46 9.70
CA ILE A 176 8.13 5.18 8.67
C ILE A 176 6.64 5.10 9.03
N PRO A 177 6.22 5.75 10.12
CA PRO A 177 4.82 5.76 10.49
C PRO A 177 4.04 6.62 9.50
N PHE A 178 2.74 6.37 9.41
CA PHE A 178 1.92 6.99 8.39
C PHE A 178 1.84 8.51 8.49
N ILE A 179 1.86 9.10 9.69
CA ILE A 179 1.67 10.55 9.85
C ILE A 179 3.00 11.32 9.74
N HIS A 180 4.04 10.82 10.40
CA HIS A 180 5.34 11.48 10.47
C HIS A 180 6.46 10.50 10.04
N PRO A 181 6.55 10.16 8.74
CA PRO A 181 7.54 9.21 8.26
C PRO A 181 8.95 9.71 8.60
N LEU A 182 9.81 8.82 9.08
CA LEU A 182 11.22 9.11 9.41
C LEU A 182 11.39 10.19 10.49
N CYS A 183 10.42 10.37 11.38
CA CYS A 183 10.57 11.27 12.51
C CYS A 183 11.69 10.79 13.45
N GLU A 184 12.40 11.71 14.10
CA GLU A 184 13.54 11.36 14.97
C GLU A 184 13.19 10.33 16.07
N PRO A 185 12.12 10.49 16.87
CA PRO A 185 11.75 9.47 17.86
C PRO A 185 11.31 8.15 17.22
N CYS A 186 10.65 8.19 16.06
CA CYS A 186 10.24 7.02 15.29
C CYS A 186 11.45 6.17 14.86
N VAL A 187 12.44 6.82 14.26
CA VAL A 187 13.68 6.19 13.80
C VAL A 187 14.49 5.64 14.96
N GLN A 188 14.57 6.39 16.07
CA GLN A 188 15.23 5.92 17.29
C GLN A 188 14.54 4.67 17.87
N SER A 189 13.20 4.67 17.96
CA SER A 189 12.47 3.50 18.41
C SER A 189 12.65 2.30 17.47
N ALA A 190 12.77 2.53 16.16
CA ALA A 190 13.02 1.46 15.19
C ALA A 190 14.38 0.78 15.43
N TYR A 191 15.43 1.54 15.73
CA TYR A 191 16.74 0.98 16.08
C TYR A 191 16.69 0.17 17.38
N GLU A 192 16.05 0.70 18.42
CA GLU A 192 15.90 0.00 19.70
C GLU A 192 15.13 -1.32 19.54
N LYS A 193 14.08 -1.33 18.71
CA LYS A 193 13.33 -2.55 18.38
C LYS A 193 14.18 -3.52 17.57
N ALA A 194 15.00 -3.05 16.61
CA ALA A 194 15.92 -3.90 15.85
C ALA A 194 16.92 -4.61 16.76
N ASP A 195 17.57 -3.88 17.66
CA ASP A 195 18.49 -4.45 18.65
C ASP A 195 17.79 -5.47 19.56
N ARG A 196 16.60 -5.12 20.07
CA ARG A 196 15.79 -5.98 20.94
C ARG A 196 15.38 -7.28 20.26
N PHE A 197 15.05 -7.25 18.97
CA PHE A 197 14.68 -8.42 18.18
C PHE A 197 15.90 -9.19 17.64
N GLY A 198 17.12 -8.71 17.88
CA GLY A 198 18.34 -9.34 17.36
C GLY A 198 18.48 -9.23 15.84
N LEU A 199 17.97 -8.14 15.27
CA LEU A 199 18.07 -7.78 13.87
C LEU A 199 19.21 -6.78 13.66
N ASP A 200 19.71 -6.68 12.43
CA ASP A 200 20.88 -5.84 12.13
C ASP A 200 20.53 -4.34 12.13
N ALA A 201 20.73 -3.69 13.28
CA ALA A 201 20.49 -2.26 13.46
C ALA A 201 21.53 -1.37 12.75
N GLU A 202 22.76 -1.85 12.54
CA GLU A 202 23.81 -1.08 11.87
C GLU A 202 23.46 -0.85 10.40
N THR A 203 23.07 -1.92 9.69
CA THR A 203 22.63 -1.78 8.29
C THR A 203 21.26 -1.12 8.15
N LEU A 204 20.40 -1.21 9.18
CA LEU A 204 19.16 -0.45 9.25
C LEU A 204 19.42 1.05 9.20
N HIS A 205 20.34 1.54 10.04
CA HIS A 205 20.72 2.95 10.09
C HIS A 205 21.22 3.46 8.74
N ALA A 206 22.19 2.77 8.14
CA ALA A 206 22.73 3.14 6.84
C ALA A 206 21.66 3.12 5.73
N THR A 207 20.68 2.22 5.83
CA THR A 207 19.58 2.14 4.86
C THR A 207 18.60 3.29 5.02
N ILE A 208 18.22 3.64 6.25
CA ILE A 208 17.35 4.79 6.54
C ILE A 208 17.97 6.09 6.02
N GLU A 209 19.26 6.34 6.29
CA GLU A 209 19.97 7.52 5.77
C GLU A 209 20.00 7.59 4.24
N LYS A 210 19.96 6.43 3.57
CA LYS A 210 19.98 6.35 2.10
C LYS A 210 18.61 6.63 1.50
N ILE A 211 17.53 6.12 2.09
CA ILE A 211 16.16 6.30 1.57
C ILE A 211 15.56 7.65 1.94
N ALA A 212 16.10 8.33 2.96
CA ALA A 212 15.68 9.68 3.36
C ALA A 212 16.20 10.80 2.44
N LYS A 213 17.00 10.47 1.41
CA LYS A 213 17.63 11.41 0.46
C LYS A 213 16.88 11.45 -0.86
#